data_AF-A0A2A7BFL8-F1
#
_entry.id   AF-A0A2A7BFL8-F1
#
_cell.length_a   1.000
_cell.length_b   1.000
_cell.length_c   1.000
_cell.angle_alpha   90.00
_cell.angle_beta   90.00
_cell.angle_gamma   90.00
#
_symmetry.space_group_name_H-M   'P 1'
#
loop_
_entity.id
_entity.type
_entity.pdbx_description
1 polymer ?
#
loop_
_entity_poly.entity_id
_entity_poly.type
_entity_poly.pdbx_seq_one_letter_code
_entity_poly.pdbx_strand_id
1 'polypeptide(L)'
;MERNFETVMIEQCAPVLAGLKPAGLFRYETRDCADLAARVRRWNDQLGEKGLKVRVLKGCAQTHRYLIYVYRESRLRQVLADEAVQEFLQREGYALPEDAADCDGMLRQLSRRLCCEADFPHEIGVFLGYPLTDVVGFIENQGRNFTCCGCWKAYGDPDAAARHFAQLNKCTRVYLRLFHEGTPIFRLAVAA
;
A
#
# COMPACT_ATOMS: atom_id res chain seq x y z
N MET A 1 16.84 4.16 15.17
CA MET A 1 16.03 3.61 16.27
C MET A 1 14.98 2.73 15.62
N GLU A 2 14.97 1.43 15.93
CA GLU A 2 14.01 0.47 15.38
C GLU A 2 12.62 0.84 15.90
N ARG A 3 11.73 1.28 15.01
CA ARG A 3 10.35 1.63 15.37
C ARG A 3 9.56 0.33 15.46
N ASN A 4 8.67 0.22 16.44
CA ASN A 4 7.82 -0.94 16.58
C ASN A 4 6.95 -1.18 15.32
N PHE A 5 6.89 -2.42 14.84
CA PHE A 5 6.21 -2.80 13.60
C PHE A 5 4.72 -2.44 13.63
N GLU A 6 4.04 -2.75 14.74
CA GLU A 6 2.62 -2.50 14.94
C GLU A 6 2.28 -1.01 14.89
N THR A 7 3.09 -0.18 15.55
CA THR A 7 2.94 1.27 15.50
C THR A 7 3.05 1.80 14.06
N VAL A 8 4.08 1.39 13.32
CA VAL A 8 4.26 1.84 11.92
C VAL A 8 3.12 1.33 11.03
N MET A 9 2.66 0.09 11.24
CA MET A 9 1.52 -0.47 10.52
C MET A 9 0.25 0.36 10.76
N ILE A 10 -0.06 0.78 11.99
CA ILE A 10 -1.22 1.64 12.23
C ILE A 10 -1.04 3.03 11.59
N GLU A 11 0.12 3.66 11.77
CA GLU A 11 0.38 4.99 11.20
C GLU A 11 0.20 5.04 9.68
N GLN A 12 0.64 3.99 8.99
CA GLN A 12 0.71 3.98 7.52
C GLN A 12 -0.45 3.21 6.87
N CYS A 13 -1.08 2.28 7.60
CA CYS A 13 -2.09 1.37 7.05
C CYS A 13 -3.44 1.42 7.77
N ALA A 14 -3.67 2.36 8.71
CA ALA A 14 -4.99 2.55 9.32
C ALA A 14 -6.13 2.66 8.29
N PRO A 15 -6.01 3.43 7.18
CA PRO A 15 -7.07 3.45 6.17
C PRO A 15 -7.29 2.10 5.46
N VAL A 16 -6.27 1.23 5.40
CA VAL A 16 -6.40 -0.13 4.87
C VAL A 16 -7.16 -1.00 5.87
N LEU A 17 -6.78 -0.93 7.14
CA LEU A 17 -7.45 -1.65 8.23
C LEU A 17 -8.92 -1.25 8.36
N ALA A 18 -9.24 0.02 8.14
CA ALA A 18 -10.60 0.55 8.11
C ALA A 18 -11.39 0.22 6.83
N GLY A 19 -10.75 -0.35 5.80
CA GLY A 19 -11.41 -0.58 4.52
C GLY A 19 -11.75 0.72 3.79
N LEU A 20 -10.89 1.74 3.87
CA LEU A 20 -10.96 2.95 3.06
C LEU A 20 -9.99 2.91 1.88
N LYS A 21 -8.88 2.18 2.00
CA LYS A 21 -7.90 1.96 0.92
C LYS A 21 -7.71 0.48 0.63
N PRO A 22 -7.38 0.10 -0.62
CA PRO A 22 -7.03 -1.28 -0.96
C PRO A 22 -5.70 -1.67 -0.32
N ALA A 23 -4.73 -0.75 -0.20
CA ALA A 23 -3.43 -1.07 0.36
C ALA A 23 -2.68 0.14 0.94
N GLY A 24 -1.62 -0.19 1.66
CA GLY A 24 -0.71 0.73 2.33
C GLY A 24 0.69 0.14 2.34
N LEU A 25 1.68 1.03 2.44
CA LEU A 25 3.09 0.70 2.28
C LEU A 25 3.88 1.41 3.36
N PHE A 26 4.81 0.71 3.98
CA PHE A 26 5.72 1.33 4.93
C PHE A 26 7.09 0.69 4.91
N ARG A 27 8.08 1.51 5.26
CA ARG A 27 9.43 1.02 5.47
C ARG A 27 9.58 0.52 6.89
N TYR A 28 10.18 -0.66 7.03
CA TYR A 28 10.56 -1.25 8.30
C TYR A 28 12.06 -1.55 8.29
N GLU A 29 12.71 -1.37 9.43
CA GLU A 29 14.15 -1.60 9.58
C GLU A 29 14.38 -2.59 10.70
N THR A 30 15.02 -3.72 10.42
CA THR A 30 15.34 -4.73 11.43
C THR A 30 16.53 -5.56 11.01
N ARG A 31 17.36 -5.95 11.99
CA ARG A 31 18.50 -6.86 11.73
C ARG A 31 18.08 -8.32 11.71
N ASP A 32 16.92 -8.63 12.30
CA ASP A 32 16.43 -9.99 12.44
C ASP A 32 15.48 -10.35 11.28
N CYS A 33 16.05 -10.94 10.23
CA CYS A 33 15.28 -11.40 9.06
C CYS A 33 14.29 -12.52 9.42
N ALA A 34 14.66 -13.40 10.36
CA ALA A 34 13.84 -14.55 10.75
C ALA A 34 12.62 -14.08 11.54
N ASP A 35 12.81 -13.13 12.45
CA ASP A 35 11.73 -12.46 13.18
C ASP A 35 10.78 -11.73 12.22
N LEU A 36 11.29 -10.98 11.23
CA LEU A 36 10.43 -10.34 10.23
C LEU A 36 9.56 -11.35 9.48
N ALA A 37 10.15 -12.46 9.01
CA ALA A 37 9.41 -13.50 8.31
C ALA A 37 8.34 -14.16 9.20
N ALA A 38 8.66 -14.39 10.48
CA ALA A 38 7.72 -14.92 11.46
C ALA A 38 6.57 -13.94 11.75
N ARG A 39 6.87 -12.64 11.89
CA ARG A 39 5.86 -11.58 12.06
C ARG A 39 4.92 -11.50 10.87
N VAL A 40 5.44 -11.52 9.64
CA VAL A 40 4.62 -11.49 8.43
C VAL A 40 3.69 -12.69 8.38
N ARG A 41 4.16 -13.90 8.69
CA ARG A 41 3.31 -15.10 8.79
C ARG A 41 2.21 -14.92 9.84
N ARG A 42 2.58 -14.52 11.06
CA ARG A 42 1.64 -14.29 12.16
C ARG A 42 0.55 -13.29 11.79
N TRP A 43 0.91 -12.17 11.15
CA TRP A 43 -0.08 -11.17 10.73
C TRP A 43 -1.00 -11.67 9.61
N ASN A 44 -0.49 -12.49 8.68
CA ASN A 44 -1.33 -13.14 7.69
C ASN A 44 -2.31 -14.14 8.34
N ASP A 45 -1.87 -14.91 9.33
CA ASP A 45 -2.75 -15.84 10.06
C ASP A 45 -3.85 -15.09 10.82
N GLN A 46 -3.51 -13.96 11.45
CA GLN A 46 -4.45 -13.18 12.25
C GLN A 46 -5.39 -12.30 11.41
N LEU A 47 -4.89 -11.62 10.38
CA LEU A 47 -5.67 -10.66 9.60
C LEU A 47 -6.27 -11.27 8.33
N GLY A 48 -5.87 -12.48 7.96
CA GLY A 48 -6.41 -13.20 6.81
C GLY A 48 -7.93 -13.38 6.89
N GLU A 49 -8.47 -13.64 8.08
CA GLU A 49 -9.93 -13.71 8.31
C GLU A 49 -10.65 -12.37 8.12
N LYS A 50 -9.92 -11.24 8.12
CA LYS A 50 -10.44 -9.90 7.81
C LYS A 50 -10.23 -9.52 6.33
N GLY A 51 -9.73 -10.45 5.51
CA GLY A 51 -9.42 -10.24 4.10
C GLY A 51 -8.16 -9.42 3.83
N LEU A 52 -7.26 -9.32 4.83
CA LEU A 52 -6.00 -8.56 4.75
C LEU A 52 -4.81 -9.51 4.58
N LYS A 53 -3.81 -9.06 3.83
CA LYS A 53 -2.54 -9.73 3.63
C LYS A 53 -1.38 -8.78 3.90
N VAL A 54 -0.29 -9.32 4.43
CA VAL A 54 0.99 -8.62 4.68
C VAL A 54 2.08 -9.28 3.87
N ARG A 55 2.84 -8.49 3.12
CA ARG A 55 3.92 -8.96 2.24
C ARG A 55 5.14 -8.06 2.31
N VAL A 56 6.33 -8.64 2.20
CA VAL A 56 7.56 -7.88 1.94
C VAL A 56 7.70 -7.74 0.42
N LEU A 57 7.64 -6.51 -0.12
CA LEU A 57 7.82 -6.25 -1.56
C LEU A 57 9.28 -6.04 -1.94
N LYS A 58 10.08 -5.47 -1.04
CA LYS A 58 11.52 -5.25 -1.22
C LYS A 58 12.20 -5.44 0.12
N GLY A 59 13.35 -6.10 0.13
CA GLY A 59 14.16 -6.27 1.34
C GLY A 59 15.64 -6.31 0.99
N CYS A 60 16.46 -5.65 1.80
CA CYS A 60 17.92 -5.71 1.68
C CYS A 60 18.51 -6.06 3.04
N ALA A 61 18.99 -7.30 3.16
CA ALA A 61 19.56 -7.80 4.42
C ALA A 61 20.83 -7.06 4.83
N GLN A 62 21.60 -6.51 3.88
CA GLN A 62 22.82 -5.74 4.15
C GLN A 62 22.50 -4.37 4.76
N THR A 63 21.43 -3.72 4.30
CA THR A 63 20.99 -2.42 4.83
C THR A 63 19.95 -2.54 5.92
N HIS A 64 19.46 -3.75 6.18
CA HIS A 64 18.40 -4.06 7.15
C HIS A 64 17.07 -3.37 6.86
N ARG A 65 16.82 -2.97 5.60
CA ARG A 65 15.65 -2.18 5.20
C ARG A 65 14.68 -3.03 4.39
N TYR A 66 13.42 -2.95 4.76
CA TYR A 66 12.32 -3.69 4.15
C TYR A 66 11.17 -2.77 3.81
N LEU A 67 10.49 -3.07 2.73
CA LEU A 67 9.28 -2.40 2.27
C LEU A 67 8.11 -3.35 2.46
N ILE A 68 7.29 -3.06 3.45
CA ILE A 68 6.15 -3.87 3.86
C ILE A 68 4.90 -3.32 3.21
N TYR A 69 4.12 -4.21 2.60
CA TYR A 69 2.89 -3.92 1.91
C TYR A 69 1.74 -4.65 2.60
N VAL A 70 0.75 -3.88 3.02
CA VAL A 70 -0.47 -4.38 3.68
C VAL A 70 -1.63 -4.07 2.77
N TYR A 71 -2.40 -5.08 2.39
CA TYR A 71 -3.45 -4.91 1.38
C TYR A 71 -4.65 -5.80 1.63
N ARG A 72 -5.81 -5.35 1.13
CA ARG A 72 -7.04 -6.13 1.03
C ARG A 72 -7.10 -6.77 -0.34
N GLU A 73 -7.02 -8.10 -0.38
CA GLU A 73 -6.90 -8.84 -1.63
C GLU A 73 -8.08 -8.59 -2.58
N SER A 74 -9.32 -8.61 -2.07
CA SER A 74 -10.51 -8.37 -2.89
C SER A 74 -10.53 -6.98 -3.52
N ARG A 75 -10.10 -5.94 -2.78
CA ARG A 75 -10.06 -4.56 -3.29
C ARG A 75 -8.90 -4.32 -4.23
N LEU A 76 -7.74 -4.90 -3.95
CA LEU A 76 -6.62 -4.85 -4.88
C LEU A 76 -7.00 -5.49 -6.22
N ARG A 77 -7.69 -6.63 -6.19
CA ARG A 77 -8.22 -7.29 -7.39
C ARG A 77 -9.15 -6.37 -8.18
N GLN A 78 -10.06 -5.68 -7.51
CA GLN A 78 -10.95 -4.71 -8.17
C GLN A 78 -10.18 -3.58 -8.86
N VAL A 79 -9.14 -3.04 -8.20
CA VAL A 79 -8.31 -1.99 -8.80
C VAL A 79 -7.55 -2.50 -10.02
N LEU A 80 -6.97 -3.71 -9.96
CA LEU A 80 -6.21 -4.30 -11.06
C LEU A 80 -7.08 -4.85 -12.20
N ALA A 81 -8.39 -5.00 -11.97
CA ALA A 81 -9.36 -5.41 -12.97
C ALA A 81 -9.95 -4.22 -13.75
N ASP A 82 -9.68 -2.98 -13.35
CA ASP A 82 -10.10 -1.79 -14.09
C ASP A 82 -9.37 -1.70 -15.43
N GLU A 83 -10.11 -1.51 -16.53
CA GLU A 83 -9.58 -1.52 -17.89
C GLU A 83 -8.53 -0.42 -18.11
N ALA A 84 -8.76 0.79 -17.59
CA ALA A 84 -7.83 1.90 -17.75
C ALA A 84 -6.54 1.65 -16.96
N VAL A 85 -6.65 1.04 -15.78
CA VAL A 85 -5.49 0.57 -14.99
C VAL A 85 -4.71 -0.51 -15.76
N GLN A 86 -5.39 -1.48 -16.35
CA GLN A 86 -4.76 -2.53 -17.13
C GLN A 86 -4.01 -1.99 -18.35
N GLU A 87 -4.64 -1.11 -19.12
CA GLU A 87 -4.01 -0.44 -20.25
C GLU A 87 -2.76 0.36 -19.82
N PHE A 88 -2.87 1.10 -18.71
CA PHE A 88 -1.75 1.85 -18.17
C PHE A 88 -0.60 0.92 -17.75
N LEU A 89 -0.88 -0.13 -16.97
CA LEU A 89 0.15 -1.07 -16.51
C LEU A 89 0.79 -1.82 -17.69
N GLN A 90 0.04 -2.16 -18.74
CA GLN A 90 0.61 -2.72 -19.97
C GLN A 90 1.60 -1.76 -20.65
N ARG A 91 1.27 -0.46 -20.72
CA ARG A 91 2.17 0.56 -21.28
C ARG A 91 3.43 0.73 -20.44
N GLU A 92 3.31 0.60 -19.12
CA GLU A 92 4.45 0.54 -18.21
C GLU A 92 5.25 -0.76 -18.32
N GLY A 93 4.79 -1.75 -19.11
CA GLY A 93 5.48 -3.01 -19.39
C GLY A 93 5.13 -4.17 -18.46
N TYR A 94 3.97 -4.12 -17.79
CA TYR A 94 3.46 -5.26 -17.03
C TYR A 94 2.82 -6.29 -17.98
N ALA A 95 3.14 -7.56 -17.77
CA ALA A 95 2.39 -8.65 -18.37
C ALA A 95 1.08 -8.80 -17.59
N LEU A 96 -0.06 -8.57 -18.25
CA LEU A 96 -1.35 -8.85 -17.61
C LEU A 96 -1.52 -10.36 -17.42
N PRO A 97 -2.08 -10.78 -16.27
CA PRO A 97 -2.39 -12.18 -16.06
C PRO A 97 -3.52 -12.62 -17.00
N GLU A 98 -3.51 -13.90 -17.40
CA GLU A 98 -4.63 -14.52 -18.13
C GLU A 98 -5.91 -14.51 -17.30
N ASP A 99 -5.76 -14.64 -15.97
CA ASP A 99 -6.83 -14.46 -15.00
C ASP A 99 -6.67 -13.11 -14.28
N ALA A 100 -7.59 -12.18 -14.54
CA ALA A 100 -7.64 -10.88 -13.87
C ALA A 100 -7.73 -10.98 -12.34
N ALA A 101 -8.07 -12.16 -11.79
CA ALA A 101 -8.04 -12.42 -10.36
C ALA A 101 -6.63 -12.60 -9.77
N ASP A 102 -5.59 -12.82 -10.59
CA ASP A 102 -4.20 -13.05 -10.13
C ASP A 102 -3.50 -11.74 -9.77
N CYS A 103 -3.74 -11.30 -8.53
CA CYS A 103 -2.98 -10.21 -7.93
C CYS A 103 -1.52 -10.61 -7.62
N ASP A 104 -1.21 -11.90 -7.45
CA ASP A 104 0.12 -12.33 -7.03
C ASP A 104 1.14 -12.18 -8.16
N GLY A 105 0.76 -12.52 -9.40
CA GLY A 105 1.56 -12.27 -10.59
C GLY A 105 1.95 -10.79 -10.75
N MET A 106 0.98 -9.89 -10.56
CA MET A 106 1.21 -8.44 -10.63
C MET A 106 2.11 -7.94 -9.50
N LEU A 107 1.89 -8.41 -8.26
CA LEU A 107 2.75 -8.06 -7.11
C LEU A 107 4.18 -8.62 -7.23
N ARG A 108 4.36 -9.79 -7.86
CA ARG A 108 5.68 -10.35 -8.18
C ARG A 108 6.43 -9.46 -9.18
N GLN A 109 5.74 -8.96 -10.21
CA GLN A 109 6.33 -8.02 -11.17
C GLN A 109 6.75 -6.73 -10.47
N LEU A 110 5.86 -6.11 -9.68
CA LEU A 110 6.17 -4.90 -8.90
C LEU A 110 7.37 -5.11 -7.96
N SER A 111 7.42 -6.24 -7.25
CA SER A 111 8.55 -6.59 -6.38
C SER A 111 9.88 -6.72 -7.14
N ARG A 112 9.86 -7.31 -8.34
CA ARG A 112 11.03 -7.40 -9.20
C ARG A 112 11.52 -6.02 -9.62
N ARG A 113 10.61 -5.13 -10.06
CA ARG A 113 10.96 -3.75 -10.44
C ARG A 113 11.59 -2.99 -9.29
N LEU A 114 10.95 -3.02 -8.12
CA LEU A 114 11.47 -2.43 -6.90
C LEU A 114 12.89 -2.90 -6.54
N CYS A 115 13.24 -4.16 -6.84
CA CYS A 115 14.55 -4.74 -6.54
C CYS A 115 15.60 -4.52 -7.62
N CYS A 116 15.22 -4.49 -8.89
CA CYS A 116 16.13 -4.57 -10.03
C CYS A 116 16.27 -3.26 -10.81
N GLU A 117 15.33 -2.34 -10.69
CA GLU A 117 15.36 -1.07 -11.40
C GLU A 117 16.10 0.01 -10.58
N ALA A 118 16.72 0.95 -11.29
CA ALA A 118 17.45 2.05 -10.68
C ALA A 118 16.48 3.07 -10.04
N ASP A 119 15.43 3.40 -10.78
CA ASP A 119 14.39 4.32 -10.34
C ASP A 119 13.28 3.60 -9.58
N PHE A 120 12.61 4.35 -8.71
CA PHE A 120 11.51 3.78 -7.93
C PHE A 120 10.24 3.73 -8.80
N PRO A 121 9.60 2.55 -8.97
CA PRO A 121 8.41 2.40 -9.80
C PRO A 121 7.26 3.23 -9.24
N HIS A 122 6.93 4.34 -9.92
CA HIS A 122 5.90 5.28 -9.47
C HIS A 122 4.48 4.79 -9.77
N GLU A 123 4.32 3.83 -10.68
CA GLU A 123 3.08 3.12 -10.95
C GLU A 123 2.57 2.33 -9.75
N ILE A 124 3.42 2.11 -8.72
CA ILE A 124 3.00 1.55 -7.42
C ILE A 124 1.82 2.31 -6.80
N GLY A 125 1.61 3.58 -7.16
CA GLY A 125 0.44 4.35 -6.74
C GLY A 125 -0.89 3.65 -7.05
N VAL A 126 -0.98 2.94 -8.18
CA VAL A 126 -2.15 2.12 -8.54
C VAL A 126 -2.36 1.01 -7.50
N PHE A 127 -1.29 0.30 -7.15
CA PHE A 127 -1.32 -0.77 -6.15
C PHE A 127 -1.67 -0.27 -4.74
N LEU A 128 -1.52 1.04 -4.49
CA LEU A 128 -1.93 1.71 -3.24
C LEU A 128 -3.35 2.27 -3.30
N GLY A 129 -4.03 2.12 -4.44
CA GLY A 129 -5.37 2.64 -4.69
C GLY A 129 -5.42 4.15 -4.86
N TYR A 130 -4.37 4.75 -5.42
CA TYR A 130 -4.43 6.15 -5.80
C TYR A 130 -5.22 6.27 -7.11
N PRO A 131 -5.99 7.35 -7.32
CA PRO A 131 -6.65 7.59 -8.59
C PRO A 131 -5.66 7.50 -9.75
N LEU A 132 -6.04 6.83 -10.85
CA LEU A 132 -5.15 6.64 -11.99
C LEU A 132 -4.64 7.98 -12.54
N THR A 133 -5.51 8.99 -12.60
CA THR A 133 -5.16 10.37 -12.98
C THR A 133 -4.02 10.95 -12.14
N ASP A 134 -3.99 10.66 -10.83
CA ASP A 134 -2.94 11.15 -9.95
C ASP A 134 -1.61 10.41 -10.17
N VAL A 135 -1.67 9.11 -10.47
CA VAL A 135 -0.47 8.31 -10.77
C VAL A 135 0.16 8.75 -12.08
N VAL A 136 -0.64 8.81 -13.15
CA VAL A 136 -0.20 9.27 -14.47
C VAL A 136 0.31 10.70 -14.38
N GLY A 137 -0.45 11.60 -13.74
CA GLY A 137 -0.04 12.99 -13.55
C GLY A 137 1.28 13.13 -12.78
N PHE A 138 1.51 12.31 -11.76
CA PHE A 138 2.77 12.30 -11.01
C PHE A 138 3.95 11.90 -11.90
N ILE A 139 3.79 10.85 -12.71
CA ILE A 139 4.84 10.34 -13.60
C ILE A 139 5.16 11.38 -14.67
N GLU A 140 4.14 11.86 -15.40
CA GLU A 140 4.30 12.80 -16.51
C GLU A 140 4.89 14.15 -16.05
N ASN A 141 4.48 14.64 -14.87
CA ASN A 141 4.95 15.90 -14.35
C ASN A 141 6.18 15.76 -13.43
N GLN A 142 6.74 14.55 -13.27
CA GLN A 142 7.85 14.28 -12.35
C GLN A 142 7.59 14.82 -10.94
N GLY A 143 6.34 14.66 -10.47
CA GLY A 143 5.88 15.14 -9.18
C GLY A 143 5.71 16.67 -9.06
N ARG A 144 5.73 17.42 -10.16
CA ARG A 144 5.47 18.88 -10.20
C ARG A 144 4.04 19.16 -10.65
N ASN A 145 3.60 20.43 -10.67
CA ASN A 145 2.30 20.87 -11.21
C ASN A 145 1.06 20.16 -10.63
N PHE A 146 1.13 19.72 -9.38
CA PHE A 146 0.00 19.08 -8.70
C PHE A 146 -1.08 20.12 -8.34
N THR A 147 -2.35 19.69 -8.34
CA THR A 147 -3.49 20.53 -7.96
C THR A 147 -3.73 20.53 -6.46
N CYS A 148 -3.40 19.43 -5.78
CA CYS A 148 -3.50 19.29 -4.33
C CYS A 148 -2.37 18.39 -3.79
N CYS A 149 -1.92 18.65 -2.56
CA CYS A 149 -0.88 17.86 -1.90
C CYS A 149 -1.33 17.51 -0.47
N GLY A 150 -1.29 16.22 -0.15
CA GLY A 150 -1.64 15.70 1.16
C GLY A 150 -1.04 14.32 1.36
N CYS A 151 -1.88 13.29 1.41
CA CYS A 151 -1.41 11.90 1.52
C CYS A 151 -0.59 11.46 0.29
N TRP A 152 -0.84 12.07 -0.86
CA TRP A 152 -0.02 12.03 -2.07
C TRP A 152 -0.19 13.36 -2.82
N LYS A 153 0.46 13.48 -3.99
CA LYS A 153 0.25 14.61 -4.91
C LYS A 153 -0.87 14.25 -5.89
N ALA A 154 -1.96 15.00 -5.84
CA ALA A 154 -3.10 14.82 -6.73
C ALA A 154 -3.02 15.76 -7.93
N TYR A 155 -3.60 15.32 -9.05
CA TYR A 155 -3.60 15.97 -10.35
C TYR A 155 -5.01 16.18 -10.91
N GLY A 156 -6.03 15.58 -10.28
CA GLY A 156 -7.45 15.82 -10.58
C GLY A 156 -8.04 17.04 -9.85
N ASP A 157 -9.32 16.93 -9.49
CA ASP A 157 -10.06 17.95 -8.73
C ASP A 157 -9.44 18.16 -7.34
N PRO A 158 -8.92 19.38 -7.03
CA PRO A 158 -8.27 19.66 -5.76
C PRO A 158 -9.20 19.57 -4.55
N ASP A 159 -10.49 19.91 -4.72
CA ASP A 159 -11.46 19.86 -3.63
C ASP A 159 -11.86 18.41 -3.33
N ALA A 160 -12.04 17.58 -4.36
CA ALA A 160 -12.25 16.15 -4.19
C ALA A 160 -11.06 15.47 -3.50
N ALA A 161 -9.84 15.78 -3.94
CA ALA A 161 -8.61 15.28 -3.32
C ALA A 161 -8.50 15.71 -1.85
N ALA A 162 -8.73 16.99 -1.55
CA ALA A 162 -8.67 17.52 -0.18
C ALA A 162 -9.69 16.84 0.75
N ARG A 163 -10.94 16.64 0.30
CA ARG A 163 -11.96 15.89 1.06
C ARG A 163 -11.52 14.46 1.33
N HIS A 164 -10.96 13.79 0.33
CA HIS A 164 -10.49 12.41 0.48
C HIS A 164 -9.30 12.32 1.44
N PHE A 165 -8.32 13.22 1.36
CA PHE A 165 -7.22 13.29 2.32
C PHE A 165 -7.70 13.55 3.75
N ALA A 166 -8.67 14.45 3.93
CA ALA A 166 -9.25 14.71 5.24
C ALA A 166 -9.91 13.46 5.84
N GLN A 167 -10.59 12.64 5.02
CA GLN A 167 -11.17 11.37 5.43
C GLN A 167 -10.08 10.38 5.90
N LEU A 168 -9.03 10.20 5.10
CA LEU A 168 -7.92 9.29 5.42
C LEU A 168 -7.19 9.74 6.70
N ASN A 169 -6.89 11.03 6.83
CA ASN A 169 -6.22 11.60 8.00
C ASN A 169 -7.07 11.47 9.26
N LYS A 170 -8.40 11.70 9.15
CA LYS A 170 -9.33 11.47 10.27
C LYS A 170 -9.32 10.01 10.70
N CYS A 171 -9.37 9.08 9.75
CA CYS A 171 -9.29 7.64 10.01
C CYS A 171 -8.00 7.29 10.76
N THR A 172 -6.84 7.70 10.23
CA THR A 172 -5.54 7.43 10.85
C THR A 172 -5.46 7.98 12.28
N ARG A 173 -5.93 9.21 12.51
CA ARG A 173 -5.95 9.81 13.86
C ARG A 173 -6.81 9.01 14.85
N VAL A 174 -7.99 8.57 14.44
CA VAL A 174 -8.88 7.77 15.29
C VAL A 174 -8.25 6.41 15.61
N TYR A 175 -7.70 5.74 14.59
CA TYR A 175 -7.07 4.42 14.75
C TYR A 175 -5.82 4.48 15.65
N LEU A 176 -4.99 5.50 15.49
CA LEU A 176 -3.83 5.73 16.36
C LEU A 176 -4.27 5.95 17.81
N ARG A 177 -5.29 6.77 18.03
CA ARG A 177 -5.83 6.99 19.38
C ARG A 177 -6.29 5.67 20.02
N LEU A 178 -7.12 4.89 19.31
CA LEU A 178 -7.62 3.60 19.83
C LEU A 178 -6.49 2.60 20.10
N PHE A 179 -5.48 2.57 19.23
CA PHE A 179 -4.30 1.73 19.41
C PHE A 179 -3.50 2.14 20.66
N HIS A 180 -3.29 3.44 20.87
CA HIS A 180 -2.63 3.96 22.08
C HIS A 180 -3.44 3.73 23.37
N GLU A 181 -4.77 3.68 23.27
CA GLU A 181 -5.67 3.28 24.37
C GLU A 181 -5.66 1.75 24.63
N GLY A 182 -4.87 0.98 23.86
CA GLY A 182 -4.67 -0.46 24.06
C GLY A 182 -5.53 -1.37 23.19
N THR A 183 -6.25 -0.81 22.20
CA THR A 183 -7.06 -1.63 21.27
C THR A 183 -6.15 -2.46 20.35
N PRO A 184 -6.28 -3.80 20.34
CA PRO A 184 -5.46 -4.64 19.45
C PRO A 184 -5.75 -4.37 17.97
N ILE A 185 -4.72 -4.43 17.11
CA ILE A 185 -4.83 -4.24 15.64
C ILE A 185 -5.94 -5.09 15.04
N PHE A 186 -6.06 -6.35 15.47
CA PHE A 186 -7.10 -7.26 15.02
C PHE A 186 -8.53 -6.71 15.20
N ARG A 187 -8.80 -5.97 16.29
CA ARG A 187 -10.10 -5.32 16.51
C ARG A 187 -10.27 -4.03 15.73
N LEU A 188 -9.18 -3.37 15.35
CA LEU A 188 -9.20 -2.20 14.47
C LEU A 188 -9.46 -2.58 13.01
N ALA A 189 -9.05 -3.79 12.61
CA ALA A 189 -9.28 -4.32 11.28
C ALA A 189 -10.75 -4.70 11.08
N VAL A 190 -11.45 -3.96 10.21
CA VAL A 190 -12.83 -4.31 9.83
C VAL A 190 -12.83 -5.55 8.94
N ALA A 191 -13.85 -6.40 9.07
CA ALA A 191 -14.05 -7.52 8.15
C ALA A 191 -14.37 -7.01 6.74
N ALA A 192 -13.96 -7.78 5.73
CA ALA A 192 -14.22 -7.50 4.32
C ALA A 192 -15.66 -7.86 3.94
#